data_AF-A0A1V6KJC4-F1
#
_entry.id   AF-A0A1V6KJC4-F1
#
_cell.length_a   1.000
_cell.length_b   1.000
_cell.length_c   1.000
_cell.angle_alpha   90.00
_cell.angle_beta   90.00
_cell.angle_gamma   90.00
#
_symmetry.space_group_name_H-M   'P 1'
#
loop_
_entity.id
_entity.type
_entity.pdbx_description
1 polymer ?
#
loop_
_entity_poly.entity_id
_entity_poly.type
_entity_poly.pdbx_seq_one_letter_code
_entity_poly.pdbx_strand_id
1 'polypeptide(L)'
;MERQFYIRSDTRAEFYATLFSIPFSSSWIFSPVIGIHSGVQALLPQPWNSLAVTKDWVYIDGTFNVRGWKSLYKGHGILVWENWLELHLPIVPQVLSFDGFLDAGAMMTENGWLDMTLDSPVSKGSNALEWNNFAFSIGFGARFMIPQFPFRFYLAKRFVYDGSKVEWKTREGSFDFVLSITQPLY
;
A
#
# COMPACT_ATOMS: atom_id res chain seq x y z
N MET A 1 -23.82 23.81 7.79
CA MET A 1 -23.45 22.95 6.63
C MET A 1 -22.04 23.32 6.24
N GLU A 2 -21.11 22.38 6.31
CA GLU A 2 -19.73 22.60 5.89
C GLU A 2 -19.63 22.27 4.39
N ARG A 3 -19.17 23.23 3.59
CA ARG A 3 -19.23 23.19 2.13
C ARG A 3 -17.82 22.90 1.63
N GLN A 4 -17.46 21.63 1.44
CA GLN A 4 -16.17 21.23 0.85
C GLN A 4 -16.27 21.24 -0.67
N PHE A 5 -15.25 21.77 -1.35
CA PHE A 5 -15.19 21.86 -2.82
C PHE A 5 -13.90 21.23 -3.32
N TYR A 6 -14.02 20.03 -3.85
CA TYR A 6 -12.92 19.34 -4.49
C TYR A 6 -13.44 18.40 -5.58
N ILE A 7 -12.53 17.92 -6.41
CA ILE A 7 -12.72 16.81 -7.32
C ILE A 7 -11.86 15.68 -6.77
N ARG A 8 -12.46 14.51 -6.51
CA ARG A 8 -11.71 13.31 -6.15
C ARG A 8 -11.45 12.47 -7.38
N SER A 9 -10.20 12.06 -7.57
CA SER A 9 -9.78 11.15 -8.62
C SER A 9 -9.08 9.96 -7.97
N ASP A 10 -9.60 8.76 -8.21
CA ASP A 10 -8.97 7.50 -7.84
C ASP A 10 -8.66 6.73 -9.14
N THR A 11 -7.38 6.52 -9.44
CA THR A 11 -6.91 5.79 -10.63
C THR A 11 -6.10 4.61 -10.18
N ARG A 12 -6.34 3.43 -10.77
CA ARG A 12 -5.62 2.19 -10.45
C ARG A 12 -5.30 1.42 -11.72
N ALA A 13 -4.09 0.86 -11.77
CA ALA A 13 -3.63 -0.02 -12.82
C ALA A 13 -3.03 -1.27 -12.18
N GLU A 14 -3.49 -2.44 -12.61
CA GLU A 14 -3.03 -3.73 -12.12
C GLU A 14 -2.71 -4.67 -13.27
N PHE A 15 -1.64 -5.44 -13.13
CA PHE A 15 -1.25 -6.47 -14.07
C PHE A 15 -0.90 -7.75 -13.30
N TYR A 16 -1.37 -8.88 -13.83
CA TYR A 16 -1.15 -10.20 -13.25
C TYR A 16 -0.65 -11.16 -14.33
N ALA A 17 0.38 -11.93 -14.00
CA ALA A 17 0.94 -12.95 -14.87
C ALA A 17 1.20 -14.24 -14.09
N THR A 18 0.69 -15.35 -14.62
CA THR A 18 1.11 -16.68 -14.17
C THR A 18 2.56 -16.92 -14.60
N LEU A 19 3.42 -17.27 -13.65
CA LEU A 19 4.85 -17.48 -13.93
C LEU A 19 5.08 -18.81 -14.66
N PHE A 20 4.45 -19.87 -14.17
CA PHE A 20 4.48 -21.22 -14.73
C PHE A 20 3.35 -22.05 -14.12
N SER A 21 3.12 -23.25 -14.65
CA SER A 21 2.11 -24.19 -14.14
C SER A 21 2.69 -25.60 -14.06
N ILE A 22 2.72 -26.18 -12.87
CA ILE A 22 3.19 -27.55 -12.62
C ILE A 22 2.02 -28.39 -12.10
N PRO A 23 1.54 -29.40 -12.86
CA PRO A 23 0.53 -30.33 -12.36
C PRO A 23 1.18 -31.31 -11.37
N PHE A 24 0.80 -31.24 -10.10
CA PHE A 24 1.20 -32.24 -9.10
C PHE A 24 0.26 -33.44 -9.09
N SER A 25 -1.02 -33.24 -9.44
CA SER A 25 -2.02 -34.30 -9.58
C SER A 25 -3.13 -33.87 -10.55
N SER A 26 -4.14 -34.72 -10.76
CA SER A 26 -5.33 -34.39 -11.54
C SER A 26 -6.18 -33.26 -10.95
N SER A 27 -6.05 -33.00 -9.63
CA SER A 27 -6.81 -31.97 -8.91
C SER A 27 -5.95 -30.82 -8.41
N TRP A 28 -4.62 -30.93 -8.48
CA TRP A 28 -3.69 -29.91 -8.01
C TRP A 28 -2.71 -29.48 -9.10
N ILE A 29 -2.90 -28.26 -9.57
CA ILE A 29 -1.95 -27.56 -10.43
C ILE A 29 -1.41 -26.37 -9.64
N PHE A 30 -0.09 -26.34 -9.46
CA PHE A 30 0.60 -25.24 -8.83
C PHE A 30 0.93 -24.19 -9.88
N SER A 31 0.29 -23.03 -9.76
CA SER A 31 0.43 -21.91 -10.71
C SER A 31 0.73 -20.61 -9.95
N PRO A 32 2.00 -20.33 -9.64
CA PRO A 32 2.41 -19.05 -9.07
C PRO A 32 2.02 -17.88 -9.95
N VAL A 33 1.58 -16.79 -9.32
CA VAL A 33 1.20 -15.55 -10.01
C VAL A 33 2.05 -14.42 -9.48
N ILE A 34 2.60 -13.61 -10.38
CA ILE A 34 3.13 -12.29 -10.02
C ILE A 34 2.10 -11.22 -10.37
N GLY A 35 1.88 -10.30 -9.43
CA GLY A 35 1.04 -9.13 -9.62
C GLY A 35 1.85 -7.87 -9.42
N ILE A 36 1.52 -6.83 -10.18
CA ILE A 36 2.01 -5.47 -9.97
C ILE A 36 0.84 -4.50 -10.00
N HIS A 37 0.91 -3.47 -9.17
CA HIS A 37 -0.09 -2.43 -9.05
C HIS A 37 0.53 -1.06 -8.91
N SER A 38 -0.16 -0.07 -9.46
CA SER A 38 0.05 1.35 -9.20
C SER A 38 -1.31 2.02 -9.02
N GLY A 39 -1.47 2.77 -7.94
CA GLY A 39 -2.69 3.46 -7.56
C GLY A 39 -2.40 4.92 -7.20
N VAL A 40 -3.18 5.85 -7.74
CA VAL A 40 -3.10 7.28 -7.43
C VAL A 40 -4.46 7.75 -6.95
N GLN A 41 -4.49 8.33 -5.76
CA GLN A 41 -5.67 8.97 -5.17
C GLN A 41 -5.35 10.45 -5.00
N ALA A 42 -6.18 11.34 -5.55
CA ALA A 42 -5.95 12.77 -5.52
C ALA A 42 -7.22 13.57 -5.24
N LEU A 43 -7.09 14.59 -4.39
CA LEU A 43 -8.08 15.62 -4.12
C LEU A 43 -7.62 16.89 -4.83
N LEU A 44 -8.34 17.26 -5.87
CA LEU A 44 -8.01 18.36 -6.76
C LEU A 44 -8.95 19.55 -6.51
N PRO A 45 -8.46 20.80 -6.65
CA PRO A 45 -9.33 21.97 -6.61
C PRO A 45 -10.32 21.92 -7.77
N GLN A 46 -11.55 22.36 -7.52
CA GLN A 46 -12.48 22.65 -8.62
C GLN A 46 -11.98 23.87 -9.41
N PRO A 47 -12.32 23.99 -10.70
CA PRO A 47 -12.06 25.21 -11.44
C PRO A 47 -12.52 26.44 -10.65
N TRP A 48 -11.67 27.47 -10.58
CA TRP A 48 -11.95 28.76 -9.93
C TRP A 48 -12.08 28.74 -8.40
N ASN A 49 -11.85 27.60 -7.73
CA ASN A 49 -11.87 27.48 -6.28
C ASN A 49 -10.51 27.00 -5.76
N SER A 50 -10.10 27.46 -4.58
CA SER A 50 -9.00 26.82 -3.85
C SER A 50 -9.44 25.45 -3.33
N LEU A 51 -8.49 24.53 -3.18
CA LEU A 51 -8.73 23.25 -2.53
C LEU A 51 -9.10 23.52 -1.06
N ALA A 52 -10.24 22.97 -0.63
CA ALA A 52 -10.70 23.06 0.75
C ALA A 52 -11.25 21.70 1.18
N VAL A 53 -10.41 20.95 1.89
CA VAL A 53 -10.75 19.63 2.44
C VAL A 53 -10.73 19.74 3.96
N THR A 54 -11.74 19.17 4.63
CA THR A 54 -11.75 19.13 6.10
C THR A 54 -11.94 17.74 6.69
N LYS A 55 -12.46 16.78 5.91
CA LYS A 55 -12.75 15.42 6.40
C LYS A 55 -12.37 14.30 5.42
N ASP A 56 -12.41 14.56 4.12
CA ASP A 56 -12.29 13.51 3.10
C ASP A 56 -10.85 13.29 2.62
N TRP A 57 -9.88 13.43 3.53
CA TRP A 57 -8.45 13.26 3.25
C TRP A 57 -8.14 11.86 2.72
N VAL A 58 -7.15 11.79 1.83
CA VAL A 58 -6.56 10.51 1.39
C VAL A 58 -5.36 10.17 2.27
N TYR A 59 -5.13 8.90 2.53
CA TYR A 59 -4.11 8.45 3.48
C TYR A 59 -3.46 7.12 3.09
N ILE A 60 -2.27 6.90 3.64
CA ILE A 60 -1.64 5.60 3.71
C ILE A 60 -2.13 4.91 5.00
N ASP A 61 -2.81 3.78 4.88
CA ASP A 61 -3.45 3.09 6.00
C ASP A 61 -2.60 1.98 6.66
N GLY A 62 -1.61 1.44 5.93
CA GLY A 62 -0.73 0.40 6.44
C GLY A 62 -1.33 -1.02 6.50
N THR A 63 -2.51 -1.22 5.93
CA THR A 63 -3.26 -2.48 5.86
C THR A 63 -3.63 -2.86 4.43
N PHE A 64 -4.32 -1.99 3.69
CA PHE A 64 -4.70 -2.16 2.30
C PHE A 64 -3.71 -1.51 1.33
N ASN A 65 -3.03 -0.44 1.76
CA ASN A 65 -1.89 0.13 1.04
C ASN A 65 -0.66 0.26 1.97
N VAL A 66 0.53 0.14 1.38
CA VAL A 66 1.84 0.33 2.04
C VAL A 66 1.94 -0.38 3.40
N ARG A 67 1.86 -1.71 3.39
CA ARG A 67 1.66 -2.55 4.58
C ARG A 67 2.66 -2.27 5.70
N GLY A 68 2.13 -2.23 6.92
CA GLY A 68 2.89 -1.99 8.15
C GLY A 68 2.86 -0.53 8.60
N TRP A 69 2.66 0.44 7.70
CA TRP A 69 2.75 1.87 8.00
C TRP A 69 1.47 2.46 8.63
N LYS A 70 0.91 1.79 9.65
CA LYS A 70 -0.35 2.18 10.31
C LYS A 70 -0.32 3.56 10.97
N SER A 71 0.87 4.07 11.31
CA SER A 71 1.04 5.41 11.86
C SER A 71 0.62 6.53 10.89
N LEU A 72 0.62 6.26 9.58
CA LEU A 72 0.29 7.23 8.54
C LEU A 72 -1.22 7.40 8.32
N TYR A 73 -2.06 6.53 8.88
CA TYR A 73 -3.52 6.56 8.70
C TYR A 73 -4.16 7.87 9.20
N LYS A 74 -3.50 8.59 10.10
CA LYS A 74 -3.94 9.88 10.64
C LYS A 74 -3.47 11.08 9.82
N GLY A 75 -2.75 10.85 8.71
CA GLY A 75 -2.26 11.89 7.83
C GLY A 75 -3.37 12.61 7.08
N HIS A 76 -3.15 13.89 6.79
CA HIS A 76 -4.07 14.73 6.01
C HIS A 76 -3.51 14.88 4.60
N GLY A 77 -3.62 13.81 3.81
CA GLY A 77 -3.12 13.79 2.44
C GLY A 77 -4.13 14.35 1.44
N ILE A 78 -3.62 15.04 0.44
CA ILE A 78 -4.37 15.46 -0.76
C ILE A 78 -3.98 14.62 -1.98
N LEU A 79 -2.86 13.91 -1.92
CA LEU A 79 -2.46 12.95 -2.96
C LEU A 79 -1.73 11.78 -2.30
N VAL A 80 -2.11 10.56 -2.66
CA VAL A 80 -1.37 9.33 -2.34
C VAL A 80 -1.04 8.62 -3.64
N TRP A 81 0.21 8.20 -3.78
CA TRP A 81 0.65 7.30 -4.84
C TRP A 81 1.18 6.03 -4.20
N GLU A 82 0.47 4.92 -4.39
CA GLU A 82 0.83 3.61 -3.88
C GLU A 82 1.19 2.63 -5.00
N ASN A 83 2.13 1.74 -4.73
CA ASN A 83 2.55 0.68 -5.63
C ASN A 83 2.81 -0.59 -4.82
N TRP A 84 2.53 -1.74 -5.42
CA TRP A 84 2.95 -3.02 -4.86
C TRP A 84 3.38 -3.99 -5.96
N LEU A 85 4.29 -4.87 -5.59
CA LEU A 85 4.69 -6.07 -6.33
C LEU A 85 4.42 -7.27 -5.43
N GLU A 86 3.58 -8.19 -5.87
CA GLU A 86 3.20 -9.38 -5.09
C GLU A 86 3.52 -10.66 -5.85
N LEU A 87 4.11 -11.63 -5.15
CA LEU A 87 4.24 -13.01 -5.59
C LEU A 87 3.24 -13.85 -4.81
N HIS A 88 2.31 -14.46 -5.51
CA HIS A 88 1.28 -15.33 -4.95
C HIS A 88 1.58 -16.80 -5.26
N LEU A 89 1.74 -17.61 -4.21
CA LEU A 89 2.04 -19.04 -4.29
C LEU A 89 0.85 -19.86 -3.74
N PRO A 90 0.03 -20.48 -4.60
CA PRO A 90 -1.12 -21.26 -4.14
C PRO A 90 -0.68 -22.62 -3.57
N ILE A 91 -0.48 -22.68 -2.25
CA ILE A 91 0.00 -23.89 -1.55
C ILE A 91 -1.09 -24.96 -1.46
N VAL A 92 -2.30 -24.56 -1.04
CA VAL A 92 -3.47 -25.43 -1.01
C VAL A 92 -4.51 -24.84 -1.96
N PRO A 93 -4.84 -25.53 -3.07
CA PRO A 93 -5.77 -25.01 -4.07
C PRO A 93 -7.05 -24.46 -3.44
N GLN A 94 -7.41 -23.23 -3.79
CA GLN A 94 -8.63 -22.54 -3.36
C GLN A 94 -8.78 -22.33 -1.84
N VAL A 95 -7.79 -22.69 -1.03
CA VAL A 95 -7.85 -22.57 0.43
C VAL A 95 -6.80 -21.62 0.96
N LEU A 96 -5.52 -21.88 0.68
CA LEU A 96 -4.40 -21.19 1.32
C LEU A 96 -3.30 -20.89 0.31
N SER A 97 -2.83 -19.66 0.35
CA SER A 97 -1.69 -19.18 -0.44
C SER A 97 -0.66 -18.54 0.46
N PHE A 98 0.60 -18.66 0.03
CA PHE A 98 1.71 -17.91 0.59
C PHE A 98 2.02 -16.75 -0.36
N ASP A 99 2.05 -15.55 0.19
CA ASP A 99 2.31 -14.34 -0.56
C ASP A 99 3.66 -13.76 -0.14
N GLY A 100 4.47 -13.31 -1.09
CA GLY A 100 5.58 -12.38 -0.87
C GLY A 100 5.23 -11.01 -1.46
N PHE A 101 5.71 -9.92 -0.85
CA PHE A 101 5.38 -8.59 -1.36
C PHE A 101 6.47 -7.54 -1.15
N LEU A 102 6.42 -6.50 -1.98
CA LEU A 102 7.14 -5.24 -1.85
C LEU A 102 6.16 -4.09 -2.13
N ASP A 103 5.99 -3.18 -1.18
CA ASP A 103 5.18 -1.98 -1.33
C ASP A 103 6.06 -0.72 -1.36
N ALA A 104 5.58 0.29 -2.07
CA ALA A 104 6.13 1.64 -2.07
C ALA A 104 4.98 2.63 -2.14
N GLY A 105 4.92 3.59 -1.20
CA GLY A 105 3.92 4.65 -1.29
C GLY A 105 4.40 6.00 -0.77
N ALA A 106 3.95 7.05 -1.43
CA ALA A 106 4.23 8.44 -1.07
C ALA A 106 2.92 9.18 -0.82
N MET A 107 2.95 10.12 0.13
CA MET A 107 1.79 10.96 0.47
C MET A 107 2.17 12.43 0.45
N MET A 108 1.34 13.23 -0.22
CA MET A 108 1.45 14.68 -0.30
C MET A 108 0.34 15.32 0.53
N THR A 109 0.73 16.31 1.34
CA THR A 109 -0.19 17.19 2.07
C THR A 109 -0.36 18.51 1.31
N GLU A 110 -1.21 19.42 1.79
CA GLU A 110 -1.33 20.78 1.23
C GLU A 110 0.00 21.55 1.21
N ASN A 111 0.94 21.19 2.09
CA ASN A 111 2.26 21.81 2.19
C ASN A 111 3.35 21.09 1.40
N GLY A 112 3.04 20.01 0.68
CA GLY A 112 4.00 19.21 -0.08
C GLY A 112 4.16 17.77 0.43
N TRP A 113 5.12 17.03 -0.15
CA TRP A 113 5.38 15.62 0.14
C TRP A 113 5.91 15.39 1.57
N LEU A 114 5.44 14.32 2.21
CA LEU A 114 5.96 13.91 3.51
C LEU A 114 7.38 13.38 3.42
N ASP A 115 8.22 13.75 4.38
CA ASP A 115 9.51 13.12 4.62
C ASP A 115 9.33 11.84 5.43
N MET A 116 9.51 10.69 4.81
CA MET A 116 9.35 9.39 5.48
C MET A 116 10.60 9.01 6.29
N THR A 117 11.73 9.70 6.10
CA THR A 117 12.96 9.45 6.86
C THR A 117 12.83 9.84 8.33
N LEU A 118 11.88 10.72 8.66
CA LEU A 118 11.58 11.14 10.02
C LEU A 118 10.74 10.09 10.75
N ASP A 119 10.95 9.94 12.07
CA ASP A 119 10.13 9.03 12.89
C ASP A 119 8.68 9.50 13.01
N SER A 120 8.45 10.81 12.87
CA SER A 120 7.13 11.42 12.69
C SER A 120 7.12 12.17 11.36
N PRO A 121 6.67 11.52 10.27
CA PRO A 121 6.68 12.12 8.94
C PRO A 121 5.91 13.43 8.87
N VAL A 122 6.56 14.46 8.33
CA VAL A 122 6.00 15.80 8.12
C VAL A 122 6.40 16.31 6.74
N SER A 123 5.65 17.28 6.21
CA SER A 123 5.90 17.83 4.89
C SER A 123 7.22 18.60 4.81
N LYS A 124 7.95 18.45 3.69
CA LYS A 124 9.18 19.22 3.41
C LYS A 124 8.95 20.65 2.90
N GLY A 125 7.70 21.05 2.65
CA GLY A 125 7.45 22.31 1.95
C GLY A 125 7.75 22.25 0.45
N SER A 126 8.04 21.06 -0.09
CA SER A 126 8.44 20.84 -1.48
C SER A 126 7.41 19.99 -2.23
N ASN A 127 7.14 20.37 -3.47
CA ASN A 127 6.29 19.62 -4.40
C ASN A 127 7.10 18.66 -5.28
N ALA A 128 8.44 18.67 -5.19
CA ALA A 128 9.29 17.72 -5.88
C ALA A 128 9.24 16.38 -5.14
N LEU A 129 8.92 15.30 -5.87
CA LEU A 129 8.90 13.95 -5.34
C LEU A 129 10.31 13.35 -5.40
N GLU A 130 10.79 12.86 -4.26
CA GLU A 130 12.11 12.27 -4.07
C GLU A 130 12.02 10.89 -3.40
N TRP A 131 13.11 10.13 -3.41
CA TRP A 131 13.17 8.80 -2.78
C TRP A 131 12.80 8.82 -1.30
N ASN A 132 13.22 9.85 -0.57
CA ASN A 132 12.95 10.02 0.86
C ASN A 132 11.45 10.24 1.19
N ASN A 133 10.60 10.48 0.19
CA ASN A 133 9.17 10.64 0.39
C ASN A 133 8.40 9.31 0.37
N PHE A 134 9.07 8.21 0.03
CA PHE A 134 8.44 6.90 -0.06
C PHE A 134 8.58 6.12 1.24
N ALA A 135 7.44 5.64 1.73
CA ALA A 135 7.33 4.59 2.71
C ALA A 135 7.39 3.26 1.96
N PHE A 136 8.41 2.44 2.26
CA PHE A 136 8.53 1.11 1.67
C PHE A 136 8.23 0.03 2.70
N SER A 137 7.74 -1.10 2.22
CA SER A 137 7.70 -2.30 3.02
C SER A 137 7.96 -3.54 2.18
N ILE A 138 8.62 -4.53 2.77
CA ILE A 138 8.83 -5.85 2.16
C ILE A 138 8.38 -6.90 3.16
N GLY A 139 7.80 -7.99 2.69
CA GLY A 139 7.33 -9.00 3.61
C GLY A 139 6.75 -10.21 2.93
N PHE A 140 6.11 -11.02 3.76
CA PHE A 140 5.44 -12.23 3.34
C PHE A 140 4.21 -12.49 4.22
N GLY A 141 3.34 -13.38 3.77
CA GLY A 141 2.13 -13.68 4.49
C GLY A 141 1.37 -14.88 3.99
N ALA A 142 0.28 -15.17 4.68
CA ALA A 142 -0.67 -16.20 4.35
C ALA A 142 -2.01 -15.56 3.97
N ARG A 143 -2.54 -15.90 2.80
CA ARG A 143 -3.85 -15.45 2.33
C ARG A 143 -4.78 -16.65 2.21
N PHE A 144 -5.91 -16.56 2.91
CA PHE A 144 -7.01 -17.49 2.73
C PHE A 144 -7.82 -17.10 1.49
N MET A 145 -8.07 -18.07 0.63
CA MET A 145 -8.79 -17.90 -0.64
C MET A 145 -10.27 -18.31 -0.53
N ILE A 146 -10.70 -18.72 0.67
CA ILE A 146 -12.09 -19.10 0.94
C ILE A 146 -12.94 -17.83 0.99
N PRO A 147 -14.01 -17.70 0.17
CA PRO A 147 -14.84 -16.48 0.13
C PRO A 147 -15.43 -16.07 1.48
N GLN A 148 -15.86 -17.03 2.30
CA GLN A 148 -16.42 -16.79 3.64
C GLN A 148 -15.35 -16.46 4.69
N PHE A 149 -14.06 -16.61 4.37
CA PHE A 149 -12.94 -16.35 5.28
C PHE A 149 -11.81 -15.58 4.57
N PRO A 150 -12.05 -14.32 4.16
CA PRO A 150 -11.14 -13.59 3.27
C PRO A 150 -9.99 -12.89 4.01
N PHE A 151 -9.40 -13.55 5.01
CA PHE A 151 -8.34 -12.99 5.84
C PHE A 151 -6.95 -13.15 5.22
N ARG A 152 -6.12 -12.14 5.42
CA ARG A 152 -4.72 -12.10 5.02
C ARG A 152 -3.87 -11.70 6.20
N PHE A 153 -2.85 -12.51 6.48
CA PHE A 153 -1.93 -12.35 7.59
C PHE A 153 -0.55 -12.05 7.04
N TYR A 154 -0.04 -10.84 7.23
CA TYR A 154 1.26 -10.42 6.72
C TYR A 154 2.22 -10.08 7.85
N LEU A 155 3.49 -10.38 7.60
CA LEU A 155 4.64 -9.93 8.37
C LEU A 155 5.42 -8.95 7.49
N ALA A 156 5.39 -7.68 7.86
CA ALA A 156 5.99 -6.59 7.10
C ALA A 156 7.28 -6.10 7.77
N LYS A 157 8.30 -5.80 6.98
CA LYS A 157 9.45 -4.98 7.39
C LYS A 157 9.41 -3.67 6.64
N ARG A 158 9.35 -2.57 7.40
CA ARG A 158 9.29 -1.21 6.90
C ARG A 158 10.69 -0.63 6.78
N PHE A 159 10.90 0.09 5.69
CA PHE A 159 12.13 0.83 5.48
C PHE A 159 11.88 2.08 4.65
N VAL A 160 12.88 2.95 4.65
CA VAL A 160 12.93 4.16 3.82
C VAL A 160 14.26 4.21 3.11
N TYR A 161 14.28 4.89 1.97
CA TYR A 161 15.47 5.02 1.13
C TYR A 161 15.65 6.48 0.74
N ASP A 162 16.81 7.06 1.02
CA ASP A 162 17.07 8.48 0.75
C ASP A 162 17.81 8.75 -0.59
N GLY A 163 17.98 7.71 -1.41
CA GLY A 163 18.81 7.77 -2.62
C GLY A 163 20.22 7.23 -2.42
N SER A 164 20.63 6.93 -1.19
CA SER A 164 21.97 6.41 -0.87
C SER A 164 21.96 5.24 0.12
N LYS A 165 21.10 5.28 1.13
CA LYS A 165 21.04 4.26 2.19
C LYS A 165 19.61 3.80 2.45
N VAL A 166 19.48 2.53 2.83
CA VAL A 166 18.25 1.97 3.37
C VAL A 166 18.27 2.11 4.89
N GLU A 167 17.22 2.71 5.45
CA GLU A 167 17.01 2.80 6.88
C GLU A 167 15.77 1.99 7.28
N TRP A 168 15.96 1.01 8.16
CA TRP A 168 14.88 0.17 8.65
C TRP A 168 14.10 0.89 9.75
N LYS A 169 12.77 0.99 9.57
CA LYS A 169 11.84 1.54 10.58
C LYS A 169 11.19 0.45 11.44
N THR A 170 11.32 -0.81 11.04
CA THR A 170 10.99 -1.97 11.88
C THR A 170 12.19 -2.35 12.73
N ARG A 171 11.95 -2.72 13.99
CA ARG A 171 12.99 -3.17 14.92
C ARG A 171 13.82 -4.32 14.34
N GLU A 172 15.12 -4.31 14.60
CA GLU A 172 16.02 -5.39 14.18
C GLU A 172 15.51 -6.77 14.65
N GLY A 173 15.64 -7.77 13.78
CA GLY A 173 15.13 -9.13 14.02
C GLY A 173 13.60 -9.28 14.10
N SER A 174 12.83 -8.20 13.89
CA SER A 174 11.37 -8.20 14.08
C SER A 174 10.60 -7.96 12.79
N PHE A 175 9.29 -8.22 12.83
CA PHE A 175 8.32 -7.91 11.78
C PHE A 175 7.11 -7.22 12.39
N ASP A 176 6.52 -6.28 11.65
CA ASP A 176 5.26 -5.65 11.98
C ASP A 176 4.11 -6.51 11.45
N PHE A 177 3.18 -6.89 12.33
CA PHE A 177 2.04 -7.71 11.96
C PHE A 177 0.92 -6.87 11.32
N VAL A 178 0.44 -7.32 10.17
CA VAL A 178 -0.65 -6.70 9.41
C VAL A 178 -1.74 -7.73 9.17
N LEU A 179 -2.96 -7.38 9.59
CA LEU A 179 -4.16 -8.15 9.33
C LEU A 179 -5.00 -7.38 8.31
N SER A 180 -5.22 -7.97 7.14
CA SER A 180 -6.05 -7.39 6.09
C SER A 180 -7.21 -8.33 5.75
N ILE A 181 -8.29 -7.75 5.25
CA ILE A 181 -9.46 -8.47 4.71
C ILE A 181 -9.60 -8.14 3.22
N THR A 182 -10.23 -9.00 2.43
CA THR A 182 -10.34 -8.78 0.96
C THR A 182 -11.47 -7.81 0.58
N GLN A 183 -12.39 -7.52 1.50
CA GLN A 183 -13.42 -6.49 1.34
C GLN A 183 -13.48 -5.64 2.61
N PRO A 184 -13.62 -4.30 2.50
CA PRO A 184 -14.06 -3.49 3.62
C PRO A 184 -15.42 -4.01 4.10
N LEU A 185 -15.61 -4.15 5.41
CA LEU A 185 -16.92 -4.39 6.00
C LEU A 185 -17.74 -3.12 5.78
N TYR A 186 -18.59 -3.11 4.75
CA TYR A 186 -19.66 -2.13 4.57
C TYR A 186 -20.96 -2.65 5.16
#